data_AF-A0A935HIU4-F1
#
_entry.id   AF-A0A935HIU4-F1
#
_cell.length_a   1.000
_cell.length_b   1.000
_cell.length_c   1.000
_cell.angle_alpha   90.00
_cell.angle_beta   90.00
_cell.angle_gamma   90.00
#
_symmetry.space_group_name_H-M   'P 1'
#
loop_
_entity.id
_entity.type
_entity.pdbx_description
1 polymer ?
#
loop_
_entity_poly.entity_id
_entity_poly.type
_entity_poly.pdbx_seq_one_letter_code
_entity_poly.pdbx_strand_id
1 'polypeptide(L)'
;MKIVLFNVIAFITILSTASAQQNTERFISVGNHRFRDFNHNGKLDVYEDYRKPIEQRAQDLLSKMTMKEKLVQLQSHGWVKQNFLQKISLIETAQ
;
A
#
# COMPACT_ATOMS: atom_id res chain seq x y z
N MET A 1 -5.08 41.31 -20.43
CA MET A 1 -4.00 40.34 -20.05
C MET A 1 -4.02 39.94 -18.57
N LYS A 2 -4.51 40.77 -17.64
CA LYS A 2 -4.51 40.49 -16.18
C LYS A 2 -5.45 39.35 -15.73
N ILE A 3 -6.59 39.17 -16.41
CA ILE A 3 -7.60 38.12 -16.11
C ILE A 3 -7.11 36.70 -16.43
N VAL A 4 -6.37 36.53 -17.52
CA VAL A 4 -5.80 35.21 -17.89
C VAL A 4 -4.68 34.84 -16.92
N LEU A 5 -3.84 35.79 -16.55
CA LEU A 5 -2.75 35.60 -15.59
C LEU A 5 -3.26 35.23 -14.19
N PHE A 6 -4.38 35.83 -13.74
CA PHE A 6 -4.99 35.55 -12.44
C PHE A 6 -5.58 34.13 -12.35
N ASN A 7 -6.23 33.65 -13.42
CA ASN A 7 -6.80 32.30 -13.46
C ASN A 7 -5.71 31.22 -13.52
N VAL A 8 -4.61 31.47 -14.24
CA VAL A 8 -3.47 30.53 -14.31
C VAL A 8 -2.78 30.40 -12.94
N ILE A 9 -2.57 31.51 -12.23
CA ILE A 9 -1.97 31.49 -10.88
C ILE A 9 -2.91 30.80 -9.88
N ALA A 10 -4.22 31.07 -9.94
CA ALA A 10 -5.21 30.40 -9.10
C ALA A 10 -5.30 28.89 -9.36
N PHE A 11 -5.06 28.44 -10.61
CA PHE A 11 -5.07 27.01 -10.96
C PHE A 11 -3.80 26.29 -10.46
N ILE A 12 -2.64 26.97 -10.50
CA ILE A 12 -1.36 26.44 -10.02
C ILE A 12 -1.35 26.30 -8.48
N THR A 13 -2.04 27.18 -7.74
CA THR A 13 -2.08 27.09 -6.27
C THR A 13 -2.98 25.98 -5.73
N ILE A 14 -4.08 25.63 -6.43
CA ILE A 14 -5.00 24.57 -6.01
C ILE A 14 -4.39 23.16 -6.20
N LEU A 15 -3.46 22.98 -7.15
CA LEU A 15 -2.90 21.67 -7.46
C LEU A 15 -1.81 21.20 -6.46
N SER A 16 -1.25 22.09 -5.65
CA SER A 16 -0.15 21.76 -4.71
C SER A 16 -0.59 21.44 -3.27
N THR A 17 -1.86 21.60 -2.89
CA THR A 17 -2.33 21.29 -1.52
C THR A 17 -3.10 19.99 -1.39
N ALA A 18 -3.01 19.08 -2.37
CA ALA A 18 -3.42 17.69 -2.17
C ALA A 18 -2.31 16.89 -1.48
N SER A 19 -1.79 17.38 -0.34
CA SER A 19 -1.02 16.50 0.55
C SER A 19 -2.02 15.51 1.11
N ALA A 20 -1.94 14.25 0.67
CA ALA A 20 -2.73 13.16 1.20
C ALA A 20 -2.70 13.21 2.73
N GLN A 21 -3.87 13.40 3.34
CA GLN A 21 -4.06 13.36 4.78
C GLN A 21 -3.67 11.94 5.23
N GLN A 22 -2.42 11.74 5.62
CA GLN A 22 -1.99 10.45 6.16
C GLN A 22 -2.70 10.28 7.50
N ASN A 23 -3.73 9.47 7.50
CA ASN A 23 -4.45 9.09 8.69
C ASN A 23 -3.47 8.32 9.59
N THR A 24 -3.04 8.92 10.70
CA THR A 24 -2.15 8.28 11.67
C THR A 24 -2.92 7.30 12.58
N GLU A 25 -4.24 7.19 12.42
CA GLU A 25 -5.04 6.20 13.11
C GLU A 25 -4.75 4.80 12.57
N ARG A 26 -4.33 3.89 13.47
CA ARG A 26 -4.09 2.48 13.16
C ARG A 26 -5.38 1.68 12.90
N PHE A 27 -6.53 2.34 12.84
CA PHE A 27 -7.83 1.70 12.75
C PHE A 27 -8.78 2.46 11.83
N ILE A 28 -9.62 1.71 11.10
CA ILE A 28 -10.67 2.20 10.21
C ILE A 28 -12.02 1.79 10.78
N SER A 29 -12.95 2.75 10.86
CA SER A 29 -14.31 2.51 11.39
C SER A 29 -15.33 2.49 10.25
N VAL A 30 -16.11 1.42 10.14
CA VAL A 30 -17.21 1.29 9.15
C VAL A 30 -18.47 0.78 9.86
N GLY A 31 -19.45 1.68 10.03
CA GLY A 31 -20.62 1.42 10.88
C GLY A 31 -20.18 1.10 12.31
N ASN A 32 -20.63 -0.03 12.85
CA ASN A 32 -20.28 -0.49 14.20
C ASN A 32 -19.03 -1.38 14.25
N HIS A 33 -18.27 -1.48 13.16
CA HIS A 33 -17.08 -2.33 13.07
C HIS A 33 -15.81 -1.48 13.06
N ARG A 34 -14.76 -1.98 13.70
CA ARG A 34 -13.40 -1.43 13.66
C ARG A 34 -12.42 -2.43 13.06
N PHE A 35 -11.61 -1.97 12.12
CA PHE A 35 -10.60 -2.75 11.39
C PHE A 35 -9.23 -2.17 11.66
N ARG A 36 -8.19 -2.99 11.73
CA ARG A 36 -6.82 -2.50 11.82
C ARG A 36 -6.32 -2.15 10.42
N ASP A 37 -5.81 -0.95 10.26
CA ASP A 37 -5.13 -0.52 9.03
C ASP A 37 -3.68 -1.02 9.09
N PHE A 38 -3.38 -2.07 8.32
CA PHE A 38 -2.07 -2.74 8.36
C PHE A 38 -1.04 -2.06 7.45
N ASN A 39 -1.48 -1.43 6.36
CA ASN A 39 -0.60 -0.78 5.39
C ASN A 39 -0.60 0.75 5.48
N HIS A 40 -1.37 1.31 6.42
CA HIS A 40 -1.46 2.74 6.74
C HIS A 40 -1.94 3.59 5.57
N ASN A 41 -2.84 3.05 4.74
CA ASN A 41 -3.38 3.77 3.58
C ASN A 41 -4.70 4.50 3.87
N GLY A 42 -5.26 4.34 5.08
CA GLY A 42 -6.49 4.99 5.51
C GLY A 42 -7.76 4.48 4.80
N LYS A 43 -7.70 3.36 4.09
CA LYS A 43 -8.81 2.74 3.34
C LYS A 43 -9.01 1.32 3.82
N LEU A 44 -10.27 0.91 3.97
CA LEU A 44 -10.56 -0.49 4.31
C LEU A 44 -10.27 -1.38 3.10
N ASP A 45 -9.11 -2.03 3.10
CA ASP A 45 -8.76 -3.01 2.08
C ASP A 45 -9.46 -4.36 2.33
N VAL A 46 -9.64 -5.16 1.27
CA VAL A 46 -10.38 -6.42 1.36
C VAL A 46 -9.70 -7.39 2.32
N TYR A 47 -8.36 -7.48 2.32
CA TYR A 47 -7.62 -8.35 3.24
C TYR A 47 -7.81 -7.99 4.73
N GLU A 48 -8.10 -6.72 5.03
CA GLU A 48 -8.28 -6.18 6.37
C GLU A 48 -9.70 -6.42 6.91
N ASP A 49 -10.69 -6.58 6.02
CA ASP A 49 -12.07 -6.88 6.38
C ASP A 49 -12.24 -8.38 6.73
N TYR A 50 -12.16 -8.71 8.02
CA TYR A 50 -12.37 -10.08 8.52
C TYR A 50 -13.76 -10.67 8.23
N ARG A 51 -14.72 -9.87 7.77
CA ARG A 51 -16.06 -10.33 7.37
C ARG A 51 -16.08 -10.90 5.94
N LYS A 52 -15.01 -10.68 5.16
CA LYS A 52 -14.87 -11.25 3.81
C LYS A 52 -14.34 -12.69 3.88
N PRO A 53 -14.67 -13.55 2.89
CA PRO A 53 -14.14 -14.91 2.79
C PRO A 53 -12.61 -14.94 2.83
N ILE A 54 -12.04 -16.00 3.38
CA ILE A 54 -10.59 -16.11 3.58
C ILE A 54 -9.84 -16.11 2.25
N GLU A 55 -10.38 -16.76 1.22
CA GLU A 55 -9.79 -16.83 -0.13
C GLU A 55 -9.71 -15.43 -0.74
N GLN A 56 -10.78 -14.63 -0.60
CA GLN A 56 -10.82 -13.27 -1.11
C GLN A 56 -9.79 -12.38 -0.42
N ARG A 57 -9.64 -12.54 0.91
CA ARG A 57 -8.66 -11.79 1.70
C ARG A 57 -7.23 -12.17 1.35
N ALA A 58 -6.95 -13.46 1.18
CA ALA A 58 -5.64 -13.94 0.79
C ALA A 58 -5.25 -13.46 -0.61
N GLN A 59 -6.18 -13.50 -1.57
CA GLN A 59 -5.93 -13.03 -2.93
C GLN A 59 -5.66 -11.52 -2.97
N ASP A 60 -6.44 -10.71 -2.23
CA ASP A 60 -6.22 -9.27 -2.14
C ASP A 60 -4.85 -8.94 -1.52
N LEU A 61 -4.49 -9.60 -0.39
CA LEU A 61 -3.19 -9.43 0.25
C LEU A 61 -2.05 -9.79 -0.71
N LEU A 62 -2.13 -10.94 -1.37
CA LEU A 62 -1.11 -11.37 -2.33
C LEU A 62 -1.03 -10.42 -3.55
N SER A 63 -2.12 -9.76 -3.94
CA SER A 63 -2.09 -8.79 -5.03
C SER A 63 -1.32 -7.51 -4.67
N LYS A 64 -1.29 -7.16 -3.38
CA LYS A 64 -0.63 -5.97 -2.84
C LYS A 64 0.84 -6.19 -2.44
N MET A 65 1.28 -7.44 -2.33
CA MET A 65 2.67 -7.78 -1.97
C MET A 65 3.60 -7.78 -3.18
N THR A 66 4.82 -7.28 -2.97
CA THR A 66 5.94 -7.46 -3.89
C THR A 66 6.35 -8.94 -3.99
N MET A 67 7.01 -9.31 -5.08
CA MET A 67 7.53 -10.67 -5.26
C MET A 67 8.47 -11.05 -4.11
N LYS A 68 9.34 -10.13 -3.70
CA LYS A 68 10.23 -10.29 -2.55
C LYS A 68 9.47 -10.60 -1.26
N GLU A 69 8.42 -9.84 -0.93
CA GLU A 69 7.62 -10.08 0.27
C GLU A 69 6.94 -11.45 0.24
N LYS A 70 6.40 -11.87 -0.92
CA LYS A 70 5.82 -13.21 -1.10
C LYS A 70 6.85 -14.29 -0.86
N LEU A 71 8.03 -14.14 -1.45
CA LEU A 71 9.12 -15.09 -1.29
C LEU A 71 9.54 -15.19 0.17
N VAL A 72 9.67 -14.06 0.88
CA VAL A 72 9.99 -14.03 2.32
C VAL A 72 8.96 -14.81 3.15
N GLN A 73 7.67 -14.69 2.86
CA GLN A 73 6.63 -15.46 3.57
C GLN A 73 6.73 -16.98 3.36
N LEU A 74 7.20 -17.42 2.19
CA LEU A 74 7.39 -18.84 1.88
C LEU A 74 8.70 -19.41 2.43
N GLN A 75 9.58 -18.57 3.00
CA GLN A 75 10.83 -19.05 3.57
C GLN A 75 10.58 -19.77 4.90
N SER A 76 10.75 -21.09 4.89
CA SER A 76 10.86 -21.88 6.12
C SER A 76 12.07 -21.38 6.94
N HIS A 77 11.86 -21.18 8.24
CA HIS A 77 12.85 -20.59 9.14
C HIS A 77 14.18 -21.35 9.10
N GLY A 78 15.25 -20.61 8.76
CA GLY A 78 16.62 -20.85 9.22
C GLY A 78 17.46 -21.81 8.39
N TRP A 79 18.11 -21.31 7.33
CA TRP A 79 19.54 -21.58 7.01
C TRP A 79 20.05 -20.99 5.68
N VAL A 80 19.35 -20.05 5.02
CA VAL A 80 19.86 -19.45 3.76
C VAL A 80 19.59 -17.95 3.67
N LYS A 81 20.00 -17.16 4.66
CA LYS A 81 19.76 -15.70 4.62
C LYS A 81 20.67 -14.93 3.66
N GLN A 82 21.93 -15.31 3.52
CA GLN A 82 22.91 -14.45 2.82
C GLN A 82 22.87 -14.59 1.28
N ASN A 83 22.76 -15.81 0.76
CA ASN A 83 22.82 -16.04 -0.69
C ASN A 83 21.48 -15.86 -1.40
N PHE A 84 20.35 -15.86 -0.68
CA PHE A 84 19.02 -15.81 -1.28
C PHE A 84 18.59 -14.37 -1.63
N LEU A 85 18.86 -13.40 -0.75
CA LEU A 85 18.49 -12.00 -1.01
C LEU A 85 19.28 -11.39 -2.17
N GLN A 86 20.56 -11.76 -2.31
CA GLN A 86 21.36 -11.39 -3.48
C GLN A 86 20.82 -12.03 -4.76
N LYS A 87 20.39 -13.30 -4.70
CA LYS A 87 19.78 -13.96 -5.87
C LYS A 87 18.45 -13.31 -6.27
N ILE A 88 17.64 -12.83 -5.33
CA ILE A 88 16.40 -12.10 -5.63
C ILE A 88 16.70 -10.76 -6.31
N SER A 89 17.65 -9.97 -5.79
CA SER A 89 17.98 -8.68 -6.41
C SER A 89 18.50 -8.85 -7.84
N LEU A 90 19.23 -9.94 -8.11
CA LEU A 90 19.71 -10.25 -9.47
C LEU A 90 18.58 -10.61 -10.44
N ILE A 91 17.49 -11.21 -9.96
CA ILE A 91 16.30 -11.53 -10.78
C ILE A 91 15.54 -10.24 -11.12
N GLU A 92 15.44 -9.29 -10.19
CA GLU A 92 14.77 -8.01 -10.40
C GLU A 92 15.53 -7.08 -11.36
N THR A 93 16.86 -7.17 -11.43
CA THR A 93 17.70 -6.41 -12.39
C THR A 93 17.76 -7.01 -13.79
N ALA A 94 17.23 -8.22 -14.00
CA ALA A 94 17.25 -8.94 -15.28
C ALA A 94 15.91 -8.86 -16.04
N GLN A 95 15.03 -7.94 -15.65
CA GLN A 95 13.75 -7.59 -16.28
C GLN A 95 13.75 -6.08 -16.56
#